data_AF-T1BL18-F1
#
_entry.id   AF-T1BL18-F1
#
_cell.length_a   1.000
_cell.length_b   1.000
_cell.length_c   1.000
_cell.angle_alpha   90.00
_cell.angle_beta   90.00
_cell.angle_gamma   90.00
#
_symmetry.space_group_name_H-M   'P 1'
#
loop_
_entity.id
_entity.type
_entity.pdbx_description
1 polymer ?
#
loop_
_entity_poly.entity_id
_entity_poly.type
_entity_poly.pdbx_seq_one_letter_code
_entity_poly.pdbx_strand_id
1 'polypeptide(L)'
;MEAYFASIEAEVDRAYRVATRARQEGFDPETSPEIPRAQDMAMRVEKLLAHLGVDGISREIRTLAESLPREEVAVRIARRLAADTSRGERSRIAS
;
A
#
# COMPACT_ATOMS: atom_id res chain seq x y z
N MET A 1 -21.88 -11.48 -9.00
CA MET A 1 -21.00 -10.79 -8.03
C MET A 1 -19.99 -9.89 -8.74
N GLU A 2 -19.34 -10.36 -9.80
CA GLU A 2 -18.38 -9.56 -10.59
C GLU A 2 -18.95 -8.25 -11.14
N ALA A 3 -20.13 -8.28 -11.80
CA ALA A 3 -20.74 -7.06 -12.35
C ALA A 3 -21.06 -5.99 -11.28
N TYR A 4 -21.42 -6.42 -10.07
CA TYR A 4 -21.66 -5.50 -8.95
C TYR A 4 -20.37 -4.81 -8.50
N PHE A 5 -19.30 -5.59 -8.25
CA PHE A 5 -18.01 -5.01 -7.88
C PHE A 5 -17.43 -4.14 -9.00
N ALA A 6 -17.57 -4.54 -10.26
CA ALA A 6 -17.15 -3.73 -11.40
C ALA A 6 -17.87 -2.38 -11.45
N SER A 7 -19.17 -2.35 -11.13
CA SER A 7 -19.92 -1.09 -11.07
C SER A 7 -19.42 -0.15 -9.95
N ILE A 8 -19.08 -0.71 -8.79
CA ILE A 8 -18.51 0.08 -7.68
C ILE A 8 -17.14 0.61 -8.06
N GLU A 9 -16.27 -0.22 -8.62
CA GLU A 9 -14.93 0.17 -9.05
C GLU A 9 -14.98 1.30 -10.08
N ALA A 10 -15.89 1.23 -11.07
CA ALA A 10 -16.08 2.28 -12.06
C ALA A 10 -16.52 3.63 -11.44
N GLU A 11 -17.41 3.60 -10.45
CA GLU A 11 -17.83 4.82 -9.74
C GLU A 11 -16.73 5.38 -8.85
N VAL A 12 -15.93 4.53 -8.20
CA VAL A 12 -14.78 4.99 -7.42
C VAL A 12 -13.72 5.60 -8.33
N ASP A 13 -13.43 4.99 -9.49
CA ASP A 13 -12.51 5.56 -10.48
C ASP A 13 -13.00 6.92 -10.99
N ARG A 14 -14.32 7.06 -11.21
CA ARG A 14 -14.94 8.35 -11.53
C ARG A 14 -14.70 9.39 -10.42
N ALA A 15 -14.90 9.02 -9.16
CA ALA A 15 -14.65 9.91 -8.03
C ALA A 15 -13.17 10.32 -7.93
N TYR A 16 -12.23 9.38 -8.10
CA TYR A 16 -10.80 9.68 -8.08
C TYR A 16 -10.35 10.58 -9.22
N ARG A 17 -10.94 10.46 -10.42
CA ARG A 17 -10.67 11.41 -11.52
C ARG A 17 -11.06 12.84 -11.17
N VAL A 18 -12.23 13.02 -10.55
CA VAL A 18 -12.69 14.35 -10.09
C VAL A 18 -11.76 14.88 -9.00
N ALA A 19 -11.45 14.08 -7.99
CA ALA A 19 -10.55 14.48 -6.90
C ALA A 19 -9.13 14.82 -7.40
N THR A 20 -8.61 14.04 -8.36
CA THR A 20 -7.29 14.28 -8.96
C THR A 20 -7.27 15.62 -9.68
N ARG A 21 -8.27 15.89 -10.52
CA ARG A 21 -8.36 17.17 -11.23
C ARG A 21 -8.45 18.35 -10.26
N ALA A 22 -9.26 18.24 -9.20
CA ALA A 22 -9.41 19.29 -8.21
C ALA A 22 -8.09 19.57 -7.46
N ARG A 23 -7.38 18.52 -7.04
CA ARG A 23 -6.12 18.67 -6.30
C ARG A 23 -4.96 19.20 -7.15
N GLN A 24 -4.97 18.93 -8.45
CA GLN A 24 -3.98 19.48 -9.38
C GLN A 24 -4.00 21.01 -9.47
N GLU A 25 -5.08 21.66 -9.06
CA GLU A 25 -5.16 23.14 -8.98
C GLU A 25 -4.28 23.71 -7.85
N GLY A 26 -3.75 22.87 -6.94
CA GLY A 26 -2.76 23.27 -5.94
C GLY A 26 -3.32 24.05 -4.75
N PHE A 27 -4.63 23.96 -4.49
CA PHE A 27 -5.27 24.59 -3.34
C PHE A 27 -5.19 23.77 -2.04
N ASP A 28 -4.77 22.51 -2.12
CA ASP A 28 -4.62 21.57 -1.00
C ASP A 28 -3.12 21.27 -0.73
N PRO A 29 -2.77 20.70 0.44
CA PRO A 29 -1.38 20.36 0.77
C PRO A 29 -0.68 19.43 -0.23
N GLU A 30 -1.45 18.56 -0.89
CA GLU A 30 -0.96 17.60 -1.87
C GLU A 30 -1.72 17.74 -3.19
N THR A 31 -0.98 17.72 -4.31
CA THR A 31 -1.54 17.85 -5.67
C THR A 31 -2.18 16.56 -6.21
N SER A 32 -2.29 15.54 -5.36
CA SER A 32 -2.89 14.25 -5.68
C SER A 32 -3.75 13.74 -4.50
N PRO A 33 -4.74 12.86 -4.74
CA PRO A 33 -5.53 12.28 -3.66
C PRO A 33 -4.66 11.53 -2.65
N GLU A 34 -4.72 11.95 -1.39
CA GLU A 34 -3.91 11.37 -0.30
C GLU A 34 -4.36 9.97 0.15
N ILE A 35 -5.62 9.61 -0.11
CA ILE A 35 -6.16 8.30 0.29
C ILE A 35 -5.74 7.26 -0.76
N PRO A 36 -4.94 6.24 -0.40
CA PRO A 36 -4.49 5.25 -1.37
C PRO A 36 -5.58 4.20 -1.67
N ARG A 37 -5.67 3.79 -2.94
CA ARG A 37 -6.47 2.63 -3.37
C ARG A 37 -5.75 1.33 -3.00
N ALA A 38 -6.50 0.34 -2.51
CA ALA A 38 -6.01 -1.00 -2.23
C ALA A 38 -7.06 -2.04 -2.64
N GLN A 39 -6.63 -3.05 -3.40
CA GLN A 39 -7.50 -4.13 -3.89
C GLN A 39 -7.73 -5.23 -2.85
N ASP A 40 -6.76 -5.43 -1.95
CA ASP A 40 -6.80 -6.45 -0.92
C ASP A 40 -6.06 -6.00 0.35
N MET A 41 -6.06 -6.87 1.37
CA MET A 41 -5.42 -6.59 2.64
C MET A 41 -3.90 -6.44 2.51
N ALA A 42 -3.26 -7.24 1.67
CA ALA A 42 -1.81 -7.20 1.49
C ALA A 42 -1.36 -5.86 0.88
N MET A 43 -2.07 -5.38 -0.15
CA MET A 43 -1.84 -4.09 -0.77
C MET A 43 -2.10 -2.93 0.21
N ARG A 44 -3.12 -3.06 1.05
CA ARG A 44 -3.41 -2.06 2.09
C ARG A 44 -2.24 -1.91 3.07
N VAL A 45 -1.62 -3.01 3.49
CA VAL A 45 -0.42 -2.97 4.36
C VAL A 45 0.72 -2.21 3.67
N GLU A 46 1.02 -2.54 2.42
CA GLU A 46 2.08 -1.87 1.66
C GLU A 46 1.82 -0.37 1.48
N LYS A 47 0.60 0.01 1.07
CA LYS A 47 0.25 1.41 0.84
C LYS A 47 0.27 2.25 2.11
N LEU A 48 -0.23 1.72 3.22
CA LEU A 48 -0.24 2.46 4.50
C LEU A 48 1.16 2.61 5.10
N LEU A 49 2.05 1.64 4.86
CA LEU A 49 3.40 1.63 5.41
C LEU A 49 4.47 2.10 4.41
N ALA A 50 4.08 2.62 3.25
CA ALA A 50 5.01 3.00 2.17
C ALA A 50 6.14 3.94 2.62
N HIS A 51 5.85 4.84 3.57
CA HIS A 51 6.84 5.74 4.19
C HIS A 51 8.02 5.01 4.89
N LEU A 52 7.87 3.72 5.18
CA LEU A 52 8.91 2.86 5.75
C LEU A 52 9.77 2.15 4.67
N GLY A 53 9.61 2.49 3.39
CA GLY A 53 10.37 1.90 2.27
C GLY A 53 10.17 0.38 2.15
N VAL A 54 8.95 -0.11 2.39
CA VAL A 54 8.55 -1.53 2.39
C VAL A 54 8.02 -1.99 1.03
N ASP A 55 8.54 -1.43 -0.07
CA ASP A 55 8.04 -1.74 -1.41
C ASP A 55 8.08 -3.24 -1.71
N GLY A 56 7.00 -3.75 -2.30
CA GLY A 56 6.86 -5.17 -2.64
C GLY A 56 6.42 -6.08 -1.49
N ILE A 57 6.23 -5.56 -0.27
CA ILE A 57 5.79 -6.36 0.88
C ILE A 57 4.42 -7.02 0.66
N SER A 58 3.53 -6.43 -0.15
CA SER A 58 2.24 -7.07 -0.44
C SER A 58 2.40 -8.38 -1.22
N ARG A 59 3.37 -8.46 -2.15
CA ARG A 59 3.65 -9.69 -2.90
C ARG A 59 4.19 -10.77 -1.97
N GLU A 60 5.07 -10.39 -1.06
CA GLU A 60 5.63 -11.30 -0.06
C GLU A 60 4.55 -11.84 0.90
N ILE A 61 3.67 -10.96 1.40
CA ILE A 61 2.54 -11.35 2.24
C ILE A 61 1.65 -12.36 1.51
N ARG A 62 1.32 -12.13 0.23
CA ARG A 62 0.50 -13.06 -0.56
C ARG A 62 1.18 -14.42 -0.69
N THR A 63 2.46 -14.42 -1.05
CA THR A 63 3.25 -15.66 -1.23
C THR A 63 3.29 -16.49 0.05
N LEU A 64 3.48 -15.86 1.22
CA LEU A 64 3.48 -16.55 2.50
C LEU A 64 2.07 -17.04 2.89
N ALA A 65 1.03 -16.25 2.60
CA ALA A 65 -0.35 -16.59 2.91
C ALA A 65 -0.91 -17.77 2.10
N GLU A 66 -0.25 -18.17 1.01
CA GLU A 66 -0.59 -19.40 0.27
C GLU A 66 -0.36 -20.67 1.10
N SER A 67 0.54 -20.63 2.08
CA SER A 67 0.98 -21.83 2.83
C SER A 67 0.95 -21.68 4.35
N LEU A 68 0.78 -20.46 4.87
CA LEU A 68 0.87 -20.17 6.29
C LEU A 68 -0.38 -19.45 6.81
N PRO A 69 -0.76 -19.68 8.09
CA PRO A 69 -1.79 -18.88 8.73
C PRO A 69 -1.35 -17.42 8.88
N ARG A 70 -2.32 -16.52 8.95
CA ARG A 70 -2.12 -15.07 8.97
C ARG A 70 -1.13 -14.62 10.06
N GLU A 71 -1.21 -15.22 11.23
CA GLU A 71 -0.38 -14.91 12.40
C GLU A 71 1.09 -15.24 12.11
N GLU A 72 1.34 -16.37 11.46
CA GLU A 72 2.70 -16.78 11.11
C GLU A 72 3.27 -15.92 9.98
N VAL A 73 2.45 -15.56 8.98
CA VAL A 73 2.83 -14.57 7.94
C VAL A 73 3.28 -13.28 8.60
N ALA A 74 2.50 -12.73 9.53
CA ALA A 74 2.83 -11.49 10.23
C ALA A 74 4.17 -11.58 10.98
N VAL A 75 4.41 -12.68 11.72
CA VAL A 75 5.67 -12.89 12.46
C VAL A 75 6.86 -13.03 11.52
N ARG A 76 6.72 -13.75 10.40
CA ARG A 76 7.81 -13.91 9.42
C ARG A 76 8.18 -12.60 8.75
N ILE A 77 7.19 -11.82 8.33
CA ILE A 77 7.39 -10.48 7.75
C ILE A 77 8.10 -9.57 8.76
N ALA A 78 7.62 -9.52 10.00
CA ALA A 78 8.23 -8.70 11.05
C ALA A 78 9.70 -9.09 11.29
N ARG A 79 10.00 -10.39 11.35
CA ARG A 79 11.37 -10.91 11.48
C ARG A 79 12.26 -10.51 10.31
N ARG A 80 11.79 -10.64 9.06
CA ARG A 80 12.54 -10.21 7.87
C ARG A 80 12.88 -8.72 7.97
N LEU A 81 11.88 -7.89 8.23
CA LEU A 81 12.05 -6.43 8.30
C LEU A 81 13.03 -6.03 9.40
N ALA A 82 12.99 -6.69 10.57
CA ALA A 82 13.93 -6.45 11.66
C ALA A 82 15.37 -6.88 11.32
N ALA A 83 15.53 -7.92 10.52
CA ALA A 83 16.84 -8.43 10.10
C ALA A 83 17.46 -7.67 8.91
N ASP A 84 16.67 -6.84 8.21
CA ASP A 84 17.13 -6.07 7.05
C ASP A 84 17.99 -4.86 7.48
N THR A 85 19.29 -5.10 7.64
CA THR A 85 20.29 -4.11 8.06
C THR A 85 20.46 -2.95 7.08
N SER A 86 20.15 -3.17 5.81
CA SER A 86 20.23 -2.14 4.76
C SER A 86 19.22 -1.00 4.96
N ARG A 87 18.20 -1.19 5.80
CA ARG A 87 17.25 -0.14 6.21
C ARG A 87 17.88 0.87 7.16
N GLY A 88 18.72 0.42 8.08
CA GLY A 88 19.44 1.29 9.01
C GLY A 88 20.49 2.16 8.31
N GLU A 89 21.13 1.62 7.28
CA GLU A 89 22.11 2.34 6.46
C GLU A 89 21.43 3.42 5.60
N ARG A 90 20.28 3.12 4.98
CA ARG A 90 19.50 4.08 4.20
C ARG A 90 18.96 5.25 5.04
N SER A 91 18.58 5.00 6.29
CA SER A 91 18.16 6.06 7.22
C SER A 91 19.31 7.00 7.61
N ARG A 92 20.56 6.52 7.62
CA ARG A 92 21.74 7.33 7.99
C ARG A 92 22.28 8.19 6.85
N ILE A 93 22.03 7.80 5.61
CA ILE A 93 22.48 8.54 4.41
C ILE A 93 21.49 9.65 4.03
N ALA A 94 20.22 9.52 4.45
CA ALA A 94 19.15 10.49 4.17
C ALA A 94 18.96 11.55 5.27
N SER A 95 19.80 11.57 6.32
CA SER A 95 19.85 12.59 7.39
C SER A 95 21.14 13.39 7.29
#